data_AF-A0A6P6X8H0-F1
#
_entry.id   AF-A0A6P6X8H0-F1
#
_cell.length_a   1.000
_cell.length_b   1.000
_cell.length_c   1.000
_cell.angle_alpha   90.00
_cell.angle_beta   90.00
_cell.angle_gamma   90.00
#
_symmetry.space_group_name_H-M   'P 1'
#
loop_
_entity.id
_entity.type
_entity.pdbx_description
1 polymer ?
#
loop_
_entity_poly.entity_id
_entity_poly.type
_entity_poly.pdbx_seq_one_letter_code
_entity_poly.pdbx_strand_id
1 'polypeptide(L)'
;MTNSVNDMLQPPDINYHSEIAPSFWFSTSSDIVAGGTETTYTVLEWAMTELLRHPKAMKDLQTEVRGIAGGRPEITDEDLEKMKYLKSVLKETLRLYLPIPLLVPRQAIDDAKVMDFDISAGTVIITNAFAIGRHPSFWEEPDEFRPEILEFWH
;
A
#
# COMPACT_ATOMS: atom_id res chain seq x y z
N MET A 1 32.85 -1.37 -34.77
CA MET A 1 32.62 -2.83 -34.84
C MET A 1 33.07 -3.39 -33.50
N THR A 2 32.26 -3.92 -32.60
CA THR A 2 30.84 -4.25 -32.50
C THR A 2 30.61 -4.37 -30.99
N ASN A 3 29.92 -3.43 -30.34
CA ASN A 3 29.44 -3.63 -28.98
C ASN A 3 28.30 -4.63 -29.09
N SER A 4 28.60 -5.91 -28.86
CA SER A 4 27.63 -6.98 -28.99
C SER A 4 26.66 -6.91 -27.82
N VAL A 5 25.38 -6.99 -28.13
CA VAL A 5 24.23 -7.09 -27.20
C VAL A 5 24.42 -8.22 -26.17
N ASN A 6 25.38 -9.13 -26.39
CA ASN A 6 25.79 -10.16 -25.43
C ASN A 6 26.41 -9.63 -24.12
N ASP A 7 26.95 -8.41 -24.09
CA ASP A 7 27.58 -7.88 -22.86
C ASP A 7 26.54 -7.35 -21.84
N MET A 8 25.29 -7.13 -22.27
CA MET A 8 24.17 -6.70 -21.39
C MET A 8 23.40 -7.87 -20.77
N LEU A 9 23.65 -9.11 -21.20
CA LEU A 9 22.97 -10.32 -20.74
C LEU A 9 23.85 -11.23 -19.88
N GLN A 10 25.04 -10.77 -19.48
CA GLN A 10 25.82 -11.49 -18.48
C GLN A 10 25.12 -11.37 -17.12
N PRO A 11 24.83 -12.49 -16.43
CA PRO A 11 24.31 -12.41 -15.07
C PRO A 11 25.29 -11.59 -14.22
N PRO A 12 24.80 -10.68 -13.36
CA PRO A 12 25.67 -9.83 -12.56
C PRO A 12 26.62 -10.70 -11.74
N ASP A 13 27.89 -10.32 -11.77
CA ASP A 13 28.99 -11.03 -11.11
C ASP A 13 28.63 -11.27 -9.63
N ILE A 14 28.81 -12.51 -9.18
CA ILE A 14 28.34 -13.03 -7.87
C ILE A 14 29.10 -12.38 -6.70
N ASN A 15 30.06 -11.49 -7.00
CA ASN A 15 30.88 -10.72 -6.07
C ASN A 15 30.33 -9.32 -5.73
N TYR A 16 29.03 -9.06 -5.90
CA TYR A 16 28.42 -7.75 -5.58
C TYR A 16 28.48 -7.34 -4.10
N HIS A 17 28.78 -8.28 -3.19
CA HIS A 17 28.74 -8.06 -1.75
C HIS A 17 29.98 -7.35 -1.16
N SER A 18 31.09 -7.19 -1.91
CA SER A 18 32.35 -6.67 -1.33
C SER A 18 32.53 -5.16 -1.38
N GLU A 19 31.65 -4.37 -2.03
CA GLU A 19 31.85 -2.92 -2.19
C GLU A 19 30.57 -2.09 -2.04
N ILE A 20 29.69 -2.44 -1.09
CA ILE A 20 28.58 -1.53 -0.73
C ILE A 20 29.15 -0.39 0.11
N ALA A 21 29.19 0.82 -0.45
CA ALA A 21 29.67 2.01 0.24
C ALA A 21 28.91 2.23 1.56
N PRO A 22 29.56 2.64 2.67
CA PRO A 22 28.87 2.89 3.94
C PRO A 22 27.71 3.90 3.84
N SER A 23 27.78 4.85 2.89
CA SER A 23 26.71 5.80 2.58
C SER A 23 25.45 5.14 2.05
N PHE A 24 25.55 4.01 1.36
CA PHE A 24 24.40 3.26 0.84
C PHE A 24 23.53 2.74 1.99
N TRP A 25 24.14 2.17 3.03
CA TRP A 25 23.39 1.69 4.19
C TRP A 25 22.65 2.82 4.91
N PHE A 26 23.29 4.00 5.00
CA PHE A 26 22.66 5.17 5.58
C PHE A 26 21.48 5.67 4.73
N SER A 27 21.64 5.73 3.40
CA SER A 27 20.56 6.17 2.51
C SER A 27 19.39 5.19 2.53
N THR A 28 19.64 3.88 2.37
CA THR A 28 18.56 2.89 2.38
C THR A 28 17.85 2.81 3.72
N SER A 29 18.58 2.96 4.83
CA SER A 29 17.95 3.01 6.16
C SER A 29 17.04 4.23 6.30
N SER A 30 17.47 5.37 5.77
CA SER A 30 16.66 6.60 5.77
C SER A 30 15.39 6.42 4.94
N ASP A 31 15.49 5.80 3.77
CA ASP A 31 14.35 5.52 2.89
C ASP A 31 13.34 4.57 3.55
N ILE A 32 13.81 3.50 4.21
CA ILE A 32 12.96 2.56 4.95
C ILE A 32 12.21 3.28 6.08
N VAL A 33 12.91 4.11 6.85
CA VAL A 33 12.30 4.83 7.98
C VAL A 33 11.28 5.85 7.49
N ALA A 34 11.62 6.66 6.48
CA ALA A 34 10.71 7.66 5.93
C ALA A 34 9.48 6.99 5.30
N GLY A 35 9.69 6.00 4.44
CA GLY A 35 8.60 5.29 3.76
C GLY A 35 7.68 4.51 4.69
N GLY A 36 8.20 3.97 5.80
CA GLY A 36 7.42 3.19 6.77
C GLY A 36 6.75 4.03 7.86
N THR A 37 7.35 5.14 8.29
CA THR A 37 6.87 5.88 9.47
C THR A 37 5.71 6.82 9.12
N GLU A 38 5.92 7.74 8.19
CA GLU A 38 4.93 8.78 7.88
C GLU A 38 3.65 8.18 7.28
N THR A 39 3.80 7.18 6.42
CA THR A 39 2.67 6.48 5.79
C THR A 39 1.83 5.74 6.82
N THR A 40 2.46 4.95 7.69
CA THR A 40 1.76 4.18 8.73
C THR A 40 1.10 5.09 9.76
N TYR A 41 1.78 6.16 10.19
CA TYR A 41 1.21 7.15 11.10
C TYR A 41 -0.07 7.77 10.54
N THR A 42 -0.03 8.21 9.28
CA THR A 42 -1.19 8.82 8.60
C THR A 42 -2.36 7.87 8.53
N VAL A 43 -2.14 6.58 8.19
CA VAL A 43 -3.20 5.57 8.15
C VAL A 43 -3.82 5.36 9.54
N LEU A 44 -3.01 5.27 10.58
CA LEU A 44 -3.49 5.10 11.95
C LEU A 44 -4.31 6.31 12.42
N GLU A 45 -3.86 7.52 12.11
CA GLU A 45 -4.57 8.76 12.43
C GLU A 45 -5.97 8.77 11.80
N TRP A 46 -6.07 8.47 10.51
CA TRP A 46 -7.35 8.41 9.81
C TRP A 46 -8.22 7.25 10.27
N ALA A 47 -7.65 6.07 10.53
CA ALA A 47 -8.39 4.92 11.04
C ALA A 47 -9.05 5.26 12.38
N MET A 48 -8.30 5.86 13.30
CA MET A 48 -8.83 6.29 14.59
C MET A 48 -9.88 7.39 14.44
N THR A 49 -9.66 8.35 13.54
CA THR A 49 -10.61 9.42 13.24
C THR A 49 -11.94 8.85 12.75
N GLU A 50 -11.91 7.91 11.80
CA GLU A 50 -13.12 7.31 11.25
C GLU A 50 -13.85 6.42 12.26
N LEU A 51 -13.11 5.63 13.05
CA LEU A 51 -13.72 4.83 14.11
C LEU A 51 -14.39 5.70 15.19
N LEU A 52 -13.81 6.85 15.53
CA LEU A 52 -14.42 7.80 16.47
C LEU A 52 -15.67 8.47 15.87
N ARG A 53 -15.68 8.75 14.57
CA ARG A 53 -16.84 9.28 13.83
C ARG A 53 -17.95 8.25 13.61
N HIS A 54 -17.61 6.96 13.62
CA HIS A 54 -18.53 5.83 13.42
C HIS A 54 -18.57 4.91 14.65
N PRO A 55 -19.25 5.29 15.74
CA PRO A 55 -19.27 4.53 17.00
C PRO A 55 -19.76 3.08 16.85
N LYS A 56 -20.65 2.82 15.87
CA LYS A 56 -21.10 1.46 15.55
C LYS A 56 -19.93 0.60 15.05
N ALA A 57 -19.18 1.10 14.06
CA ALA A 57 -18.03 0.40 13.52
C ALA A 57 -16.95 0.17 14.60
N MET A 58 -16.70 1.16 15.47
CA MET A 58 -15.82 1.00 16.63
C MET A 58 -16.28 -0.12 17.57
N LYS A 59 -17.59 -0.18 17.88
CA LYS A 59 -18.15 -1.21 18.76
C LYS A 59 -18.02 -2.60 18.15
N ASP A 60 -18.29 -2.73 16.86
CA ASP A 60 -18.20 -4.01 16.14
C ASP A 60 -16.75 -4.50 16.09
N LEU A 61 -15.80 -3.60 15.83
CA LEU A 61 -14.37 -3.89 15.87
C LEU A 61 -13.89 -4.33 17.27
N GLN A 62 -14.28 -3.60 18.32
CA GLN A 62 -13.93 -3.97 19.69
C GLN A 62 -14.52 -5.33 20.08
N THR A 63 -15.70 -5.67 19.55
CA THR A 63 -16.35 -6.96 19.79
C THR A 63 -15.58 -8.10 19.11
N GLU A 64 -15.18 -7.92 17.85
CA GLU A 64 -14.33 -8.88 17.13
C GLU A 64 -13.01 -9.12 17.88
N VAL A 65 -12.28 -8.04 18.19
CA VAL A 65 -10.96 -8.12 18.83
C VAL A 65 -11.05 -8.79 20.20
N ARG A 66 -12.00 -8.39 21.04
CA ARG A 66 -12.19 -9.00 22.38
C ARG A 66 -12.65 -10.45 22.29
N GLY A 67 -13.49 -10.77 21.30
CA GLY A 67 -13.96 -12.13 21.05
C GLY A 67 -12.84 -13.08 20.66
N ILE A 68 -11.96 -12.66 19.76
CA ILE A 68 -10.82 -13.47 19.28
C ILE A 68 -9.71 -13.55 20.35
N ALA A 69 -9.40 -12.44 21.02
CA ALA A 69 -8.40 -12.42 22.09
C ALA A 69 -8.81 -13.35 23.25
N GLY A 70 -10.12 -13.49 23.51
CA GLY A 70 -10.64 -14.35 24.58
C GLY A 70 -10.17 -13.91 25.97
N GLY A 71 -9.93 -12.61 26.16
CA GLY A 71 -9.41 -12.05 27.41
C GLY A 71 -7.89 -12.21 27.60
N ARG A 72 -7.17 -12.78 26.63
CA ARG A 72 -5.70 -12.80 26.65
C ARG A 72 -5.15 -11.39 26.39
N PRO A 73 -4.05 -11.01 27.07
CA PRO A 73 -3.40 -9.72 26.84
C PRO A 73 -2.60 -9.69 25.52
N GLU A 74 -2.20 -10.85 25.00
CA GLU A 74 -1.37 -10.99 23.80
C GLU A 74 -2.20 -11.53 22.63
N ILE A 75 -1.97 -10.95 21.45
CA ILE A 75 -2.55 -11.36 20.17
C ILE A 75 -1.47 -12.09 19.38
N THR A 76 -1.75 -13.29 18.89
CA THR A 76 -0.83 -14.04 18.02
C THR A 76 -1.08 -13.74 16.54
N ASP A 77 -0.15 -14.11 15.67
CA ASP A 77 -0.34 -13.95 14.21
C ASP A 77 -1.56 -14.72 13.70
N GLU A 78 -1.83 -15.90 14.26
CA GLU A 78 -3.01 -16.73 13.97
C GLU A 78 -4.32 -16.04 14.39
N ASP A 79 -4.28 -15.20 15.42
CA ASP A 79 -5.43 -14.40 15.84
C ASP A 79 -5.66 -13.22 14.89
N LEU A 80 -4.59 -12.54 14.46
CA LEU A 80 -4.65 -11.49 13.43
C LEU A 80 -5.22 -12.02 12.11
N GLU A 81 -4.93 -13.28 11.76
CA GLU A 81 -5.52 -13.89 10.59
C GLU A 81 -7.05 -13.94 10.64
N LYS A 82 -7.62 -14.17 11.83
CA LYS A 82 -9.05 -14.29 12.09
C LYS A 82 -9.76 -12.93 12.20
N MET A 83 -9.04 -11.83 12.43
CA MET A 83 -9.61 -10.47 12.55
C MET A 83 -9.97 -9.89 11.18
N LYS A 84 -11.09 -10.35 10.62
CA LYS A 84 -11.57 -9.96 9.28
C LYS A 84 -12.06 -8.53 9.25
N TYR A 85 -12.78 -8.12 10.29
CA TYR A 85 -13.34 -6.79 10.36
C TYR A 85 -12.25 -5.73 10.59
N LEU A 86 -11.24 -6.01 11.44
CA LEU A 86 -10.05 -5.16 11.55
C LEU A 86 -9.37 -4.94 10.20
N LYS A 87 -9.15 -6.01 9.43
CA LYS A 87 -8.57 -5.92 8.08
C LYS A 87 -9.45 -5.07 7.16
N SER A 88 -10.77 -5.20 7.26
CA SER A 88 -11.72 -4.43 6.46
C SER A 88 -11.69 -2.94 6.81
N VAL A 89 -11.64 -2.60 8.11
CA VAL A 89 -11.44 -1.22 8.60
C VAL A 89 -10.15 -0.61 8.05
N LEU A 90 -9.04 -1.34 8.09
CA LEU A 90 -7.75 -0.84 7.59
C LEU A 90 -7.77 -0.64 6.07
N LYS A 91 -8.32 -1.61 5.32
CA LYS A 91 -8.47 -1.49 3.87
C LYS A 91 -9.38 -0.32 3.47
N GLU A 92 -10.48 -0.12 4.20
CA GLU A 92 -11.41 0.97 3.94
C GLU A 92 -10.79 2.33 4.26
N THR A 93 -10.02 2.40 5.36
CA THR A 93 -9.22 3.58 5.69
C THR A 93 -8.23 3.89 4.57
N LEU A 94 -7.54 2.88 4.01
CA LEU A 94 -6.62 3.07 2.88
C LEU A 94 -7.32 3.48 1.59
N ARG A 95 -8.55 2.99 1.36
CA ARG A 95 -9.37 3.37 0.20
C ARG A 95 -9.69 4.87 0.22
N LEU A 96 -10.10 5.39 1.37
CA LEU A 96 -10.43 6.80 1.54
C LEU A 96 -9.21 7.67 1.78
N TYR A 97 -8.28 7.26 2.63
CA TYR A 97 -7.20 8.11 3.14
C TYR A 97 -5.83 7.50 2.84
N LEU A 98 -5.56 7.23 1.56
CA LEU A 98 -4.25 6.77 1.14
C LEU A 98 -3.22 7.90 1.38
N PRO A 99 -2.11 7.66 2.14
CA PRO A 99 -1.11 8.69 2.42
C PRO A 99 -0.43 9.26 1.16
N ILE A 100 -0.38 8.46 0.08
CA ILE A 100 0.23 8.85 -1.21
C ILE A 100 -0.83 8.74 -2.31
N PRO A 101 -1.77 9.69 -2.44
CA PRO A 101 -2.92 9.58 -3.34
C PRO A 101 -2.56 9.54 -4.83
N LEU A 102 -1.40 10.08 -5.23
CA LEU A 102 -0.90 10.09 -6.61
C LEU A 102 0.19 9.04 -6.88
N LEU A 103 0.48 8.17 -5.90
CA LEU A 103 1.59 7.20 -5.90
C LEU A 103 2.95 7.81 -6.31
N VAL A 104 4.00 7.00 -6.29
CA VAL A 104 5.33 7.43 -6.75
C VAL A 104 5.32 7.47 -8.29
N PRO A 105 5.74 8.59 -8.92
CA PRO A 105 5.85 8.68 -10.38
C PRO A 105 6.72 7.56 -10.94
N ARG A 106 6.27 6.94 -12.03
CA ARG A 106 7.03 5.91 -12.76
C ARG A 106 7.41 6.40 -14.13
N GLN A 107 8.59 6.05 -14.61
CA GLN A 107 9.03 6.37 -15.96
C GLN A 107 8.87 5.14 -16.87
N ALA A 108 8.27 5.33 -18.05
CA ALA A 108 8.19 4.28 -19.07
C ALA A 108 9.60 3.91 -19.56
N ILE A 109 9.96 2.63 -19.49
CA ILE A 109 11.26 2.13 -19.96
C ILE A 109 11.25 1.97 -21.48
N ASP A 110 10.16 1.44 -22.01
CA ASP A 110 9.92 1.21 -23.44
C ASP A 110 8.59 1.84 -23.87
N ASP A 111 8.40 1.95 -25.19
CA ASP A 111 7.12 2.33 -25.77
C ASP A 111 6.04 1.31 -25.37
N ALA A 112 4.92 1.81 -24.85
CA ALA A 112 3.84 0.98 -24.33
C ALA A 112 2.48 1.55 -24.73
N LYS A 113 1.48 0.69 -24.81
CA LYS A 113 0.09 1.11 -25.04
C LYS A 113 -0.74 0.85 -23.78
N VAL A 114 -1.37 1.90 -23.25
CA VAL A 114 -2.28 1.81 -22.10
C VAL A 114 -3.66 2.24 -22.55
N MET A 115 -4.62 1.30 -22.54
CA MET A 115 -5.92 1.47 -23.19
C MET A 115 -5.72 1.87 -24.66
N ASP A 116 -6.25 3.02 -25.07
CA ASP A 116 -6.13 3.54 -26.43
C ASP A 116 -5.02 4.58 -26.59
N PHE A 117 -4.17 4.76 -25.58
CA PHE A 117 -3.09 5.74 -25.59
C PHE A 117 -1.72 5.10 -25.80
N ASP A 118 -0.97 5.63 -26.76
CA ASP A 118 0.44 5.29 -26.98
C ASP A 118 1.32 6.15 -26.06
N ILE A 119 2.16 5.49 -25.27
CA ILE A 119 3.09 6.09 -24.31
C ILE A 119 4.50 5.83 -24.80
N SER A 120 5.24 6.87 -25.14
CA SER A 120 6.64 6.74 -25.53
C SER A 120 7.55 6.49 -24.33
N ALA A 121 8.64 5.77 -24.56
CA ALA A 121 9.73 5.61 -23.62
C ALA A 121 10.19 6.96 -23.05
N GLY A 122 10.47 7.00 -21.75
CA GLY A 122 10.86 8.20 -21.02
C GLY A 122 9.70 9.04 -20.48
N THR A 123 8.45 8.74 -20.85
CA THR A 123 7.27 9.44 -20.30
C THR A 123 7.11 9.15 -18.80
N VAL A 124 6.84 10.21 -18.01
CA VAL A 124 6.51 10.08 -16.60
C VAL A 124 5.01 9.83 -16.44
N ILE A 125 4.67 8.74 -15.75
CA ILE A 125 3.33 8.26 -15.49
C ILE A 125 3.05 8.42 -13.99
N ILE A 126 1.91 9.05 -13.67
CA ILE A 126 1.43 9.23 -12.30
C ILE A 126 0.12 8.45 -12.17
N THR A 127 -0.01 7.63 -11.13
CA THR A 127 -1.20 6.82 -10.91
C THR A 127 -2.08 7.46 -9.85
N ASN A 128 -3.28 7.91 -10.23
CA ASN A 128 -4.21 8.54 -9.30
C ASN A 128 -5.00 7.47 -8.51
N ALA A 129 -4.38 6.95 -7.45
CA ALA A 129 -5.00 6.00 -6.55
C ALA A 129 -6.20 6.59 -5.80
N PHE A 130 -6.20 7.89 -5.52
CA PHE A 130 -7.34 8.60 -4.92
C PHE A 130 -8.60 8.50 -5.77
N ALA A 131 -8.49 8.74 -7.08
CA ALA A 131 -9.61 8.62 -8.00
C ALA A 131 -10.09 7.16 -8.13
N ILE A 132 -9.17 6.19 -8.15
CA ILE A 132 -9.51 4.77 -8.21
C ILE A 132 -10.29 4.33 -6.95
N GLY A 133 -9.82 4.75 -5.76
CA GLY A 133 -10.47 4.42 -4.49
C GLY A 133 -11.86 5.04 -4.30
N ARG A 134 -12.23 6.03 -5.11
CA ARG A 134 -13.51 6.77 -5.04
C ARG A 134 -14.32 6.69 -6.33
N HIS A 135 -13.93 5.84 -7.26
CA HIS A 135 -14.62 5.80 -8.54
C HIS A 135 -16.04 5.23 -8.35
N PRO A 136 -17.11 5.96 -8.73
CA PRO A 136 -18.49 5.55 -8.46
C PRO A 136 -18.92 4.30 -9.22
N SER A 137 -18.17 3.89 -10.25
CA SER A 137 -18.42 2.62 -10.96
C SER A 137 -17.93 1.39 -10.20
N PHE A 138 -17.05 1.55 -9.20
CA PHE A 138 -16.55 0.45 -8.37
C PHE A 138 -17.07 0.49 -6.94
N TRP A 139 -17.48 1.67 -6.45
CA TRP A 139 -17.89 1.89 -5.06
C TRP A 139 -19.27 2.55 -4.99
N GLU A 140 -20.20 1.92 -4.27
CA GLU A 140 -21.46 2.55 -3.86
C GLU A 140 -21.16 3.50 -2.69
N GLU A 141 -21.64 4.75 -2.78
CA GLU A 141 -21.32 5.82 -1.82
C GLU A 141 -19.80 6.02 -1.63
N PRO A 142 -19.06 6.42 -2.68
CA PRO A 142 -17.59 6.37 -2.72
C PRO A 142 -16.87 7.21 -1.66
N ASP A 143 -17.53 8.19 -1.07
CA ASP A 143 -16.94 9.07 -0.06
C ASP A 143 -17.29 8.68 1.39
N GLU A 144 -18.18 7.70 1.57
CA GLU A 144 -18.59 7.23 2.89
C GLU A 144 -17.66 6.14 3.41
N PHE A 145 -17.40 6.13 4.73
CA PHE A 145 -16.60 5.11 5.39
C PHE A 145 -17.48 3.90 5.73
N ARG A 146 -17.32 2.80 4.99
CA ARG A 146 -18.17 1.61 5.07
C ARG A 146 -17.35 0.32 5.09
N PRO A 147 -16.73 -0.02 6.23
CA PRO A 147 -15.86 -1.18 6.35
C PRO A 147 -16.58 -2.51 6.04
N GLU A 148 -17.90 -2.57 6.19
CA GLU A 148 -18.71 -3.75 5.88
C GLU A 148 -18.76 -4.14 4.39
N ILE A 149 -18.43 -3.23 3.47
CA ILE A 149 -18.51 -3.52 2.01
C ILE A 149 -17.38 -4.46 1.57
N LEU A 150 -16.23 -4.43 2.27
CA LEU A 150 -15.02 -5.13 1.86
C LEU A 150 -15.02 -6.63 2.18
N GLU A 151 -16.04 -7.13 2.88
CA GLU A 151 -16.22 -8.58 3.09
C GLU A 151 -16.57 -9.34 1.79
N PHE A 152 -16.99 -8.64 0.72
CA PHE A 152 -17.44 -9.23 -0.54
C PHE A 152 -16.36 -9.38 -1.63
N TRP A 153 -15.14 -8.90 -1.41
CA TRP A 153 -14.05 -8.91 -2.42
C TRP A 153 -12.98 -10.01 -2.19
N HIS A 154 -13.38 -11.20 -1.76
CA HIS A 154 -12.50 -12.37 -1.60
C HIS A 154 -13.02 -13.61 -2.33
#